data_AF-E9GD61-F1
#
_entry.id   AF-E9GD61-F1
#
_cell.length_a   1.000
_cell.length_b   1.000
_cell.length_c   1.000
_cell.angle_alpha   90.00
_cell.angle_beta   90.00
_cell.angle_gamma   90.00
#
_symmetry.space_group_name_H-M   'P 1'
#
loop_
_entity.id
_entity.type
_entity.pdbx_description
1 polymer ?
#
loop_
_entity_poly.entity_id
_entity_poly.type
_entity_poly.pdbx_seq_one_letter_code
_entity_poly.pdbx_strand_id
1 'polypeptide(L)'
;MQSNKDNRKDDLLNELASDYANYLVVDSNDEWSKLQSVIQNLSSNVEEFSSLLESINVDTSLCVDSLLPHIVAHFNQVKKTFRQIDKLESAVKKVEKSVSSMETELNTAETYLESESVFKTVFKPFLKPSNPTSPVPPVYKPVDIFKTETLWVEDSSAD
;
A
#
# COMPACT_ATOMS: atom_id res chain seq x y z
N MET A 1 48.73 -73.43 57.36
CA MET A 1 48.48 -71.97 57.25
C MET A 1 49.06 -71.33 55.98
N GLN A 2 50.11 -71.87 55.36
CA GLN A 2 50.72 -71.28 54.16
C GLN A 2 49.85 -71.38 52.88
N SER A 3 49.17 -72.51 52.66
CA SER A 3 48.33 -72.75 51.46
C SER A 3 47.15 -71.79 51.31
N ASN A 4 46.59 -71.27 52.41
CA ASN A 4 45.47 -70.30 52.36
C ASN A 4 45.95 -68.85 52.11
N LYS A 5 47.26 -68.60 52.15
CA LYS A 5 47.84 -67.28 51.88
C LYS A 5 48.29 -67.14 50.43
N ASP A 6 48.68 -68.24 49.77
CA ASP A 6 48.99 -68.22 48.33
C ASP A 6 47.73 -68.19 47.48
N ASN A 7 46.68 -68.96 47.81
CA ASN A 7 45.39 -68.86 47.08
C ASN A 7 44.83 -67.44 47.08
N ARG A 8 44.91 -66.70 48.20
CA ARG A 8 44.45 -65.30 48.27
C ARG A 8 45.28 -64.33 47.44
N LYS A 9 46.57 -64.60 47.26
CA LYS A 9 47.41 -63.76 46.38
C LYS A 9 47.07 -64.03 44.93
N ASP A 10 46.89 -65.30 44.57
CA ASP A 10 46.53 -65.70 43.20
C ASP A 10 45.15 -65.17 42.82
N ASP A 11 44.19 -65.17 43.75
CA ASP A 11 42.88 -64.54 43.57
C ASP A 11 43.00 -63.02 43.35
N LEU A 12 43.79 -62.33 44.19
CA LEU A 12 44.05 -60.88 44.01
C LEU A 12 44.80 -60.57 42.71
N LEU A 13 45.70 -61.45 42.28
CA LEU A 13 46.44 -61.29 41.02
C LEU A 13 45.52 -61.48 39.81
N ASN A 14 44.60 -62.45 39.87
CA ASN A 14 43.60 -62.67 38.84
C ASN A 14 42.56 -61.55 38.80
N GLU A 15 42.13 -61.04 39.95
CA GLU A 15 41.25 -59.88 40.04
C GLU A 15 41.91 -58.64 39.44
N LEU A 16 43.17 -58.35 39.83
CA LEU A 16 43.93 -57.22 39.30
C LEU A 16 44.20 -57.37 37.79
N ALA A 17 44.57 -58.57 37.33
CA ALA A 17 44.78 -58.83 35.91
C ALA A 17 43.48 -58.71 35.10
N SER A 18 42.35 -59.15 35.65
CA SER A 18 41.02 -59.00 35.06
C SER A 18 40.61 -57.53 34.96
N ASP A 19 40.82 -56.75 36.03
CA ASP A 19 40.52 -55.32 36.04
C ASP A 19 41.37 -54.56 35.01
N TYR A 20 42.67 -54.84 34.93
CA TYR A 20 43.53 -54.23 33.91
C TYR A 20 43.20 -54.71 32.48
N ALA A 21 42.80 -55.97 32.29
CA ALA A 21 42.37 -56.47 31.00
C ALA A 21 41.08 -55.78 30.52
N ASN A 22 40.15 -55.49 31.43
CA ASN A 22 38.91 -54.76 31.10
C ASN A 22 39.17 -53.34 30.60
N TYR A 23 40.22 -52.65 31.09
CA TYR A 23 40.62 -51.34 30.55
C TYR A 23 41.15 -51.41 29.11
N LEU A 24 41.62 -52.57 28.65
CA LEU A 24 42.08 -52.78 27.27
C LEU A 24 40.95 -53.17 26.32
N VAL A 25 39.78 -53.57 26.86
CA VAL A 25 38.57 -53.84 26.08
C VAL A 25 37.86 -52.51 25.82
N VAL A 26 38.38 -51.76 24.85
CA VAL A 26 37.69 -50.58 24.32
C VAL A 26 36.64 -51.04 23.32
N ASP A 27 35.35 -50.89 23.66
CA ASP A 27 34.26 -51.12 22.72
C ASP A 27 34.22 -49.99 21.67
N SER A 28 35.07 -50.14 20.66
CA SER A 28 35.22 -49.17 19.57
C SER A 28 33.99 -49.15 18.64
N ASN A 29 33.14 -50.18 18.69
CA ASN A 29 31.98 -50.28 17.82
C ASN A 29 30.82 -49.38 18.28
N ASP A 30 30.62 -49.22 19.59
CA ASP A 30 29.59 -48.32 20.12
C ASP A 30 29.90 -46.85 19.80
N GLU A 31 31.14 -46.42 20.04
CA GLU A 31 31.59 -45.07 19.69
C GLU A 31 31.57 -44.82 18.18
N TRP A 32 31.94 -45.81 17.37
CA TRP A 32 31.82 -45.73 15.92
C TRP A 32 30.37 -45.58 15.44
N SER A 33 29.45 -46.34 16.05
CA SER A 33 28.02 -46.26 15.75
C SER A 33 27.44 -44.88 16.09
N LYS A 34 27.80 -44.33 17.26
CA LYS A 34 27.43 -42.96 17.66
C LYS A 34 27.92 -41.93 16.65
N LEU A 35 29.20 -42.02 16.24
CA LEU A 35 29.76 -41.13 15.24
C LEU A 35 29.02 -41.24 13.90
N GLN A 36 28.73 -42.46 13.45
CA GLN A 36 27.99 -42.69 12.20
C GLN A 36 26.57 -42.11 12.27
N SER A 37 25.88 -42.26 13.41
CA SER A 37 24.56 -41.66 13.62
C SER A 37 24.61 -40.12 13.56
N VAL A 38 25.62 -39.50 14.18
CA VAL A 38 25.82 -38.05 14.11
C VAL A 38 26.06 -37.58 12.68
N ILE A 39 26.89 -38.29 11.91
CA ILE A 39 27.16 -37.96 10.51
C ILE A 39 25.89 -38.06 9.67
N GLN A 40 25.11 -39.12 9.85
CA GLN A 40 23.84 -39.30 9.13
C GLN A 40 22.85 -38.19 9.45
N ASN A 41 22.70 -37.84 10.72
CA ASN A 41 21.82 -36.74 11.14
C ASN A 41 22.29 -35.40 10.54
N LEU A 42 23.59 -35.13 10.54
CA LEU A 42 24.13 -33.91 9.95
C LEU A 42 23.91 -33.87 8.43
N SER A 43 24.09 -35.00 7.74
CA SER A 43 23.80 -35.11 6.30
C SER A 43 22.33 -34.83 6.01
N SER A 44 21.42 -35.45 6.77
CA SER A 44 19.97 -35.21 6.65
C SER A 44 19.62 -33.74 6.87
N ASN A 45 20.22 -33.11 7.89
CA ASN A 45 19.98 -31.69 8.16
C ASN A 45 20.46 -30.82 7.00
N VAL A 46 21.63 -31.11 6.41
CA VAL A 46 22.14 -30.36 5.25
C VAL A 46 21.23 -30.50 4.03
N GLU A 47 20.69 -31.69 3.78
CA GLU A 47 19.72 -31.94 2.72
C GLU A 47 18.43 -31.14 2.95
N GLU A 48 17.90 -31.15 4.19
CA GLU A 48 16.71 -30.37 4.55
C GLU A 48 16.95 -28.86 4.40
N PHE A 49 18.07 -28.33 4.90
CA PHE A 49 18.41 -26.92 4.74
C PHE A 49 18.57 -26.51 3.28
N SER A 50 19.11 -27.39 2.45
CA SER A 50 19.24 -27.13 1.01
C SER A 50 17.87 -27.06 0.34
N SER A 51 16.95 -27.97 0.70
CA SER A 51 15.57 -27.94 0.20
C SER A 51 14.82 -26.67 0.63
N LEU A 52 14.99 -26.24 1.88
CA LEU A 52 14.38 -25.01 2.37
C LEU A 52 14.94 -23.78 1.62
N LEU A 53 16.24 -23.75 1.36
CA LEU A 53 16.88 -22.66 0.63
C LEU A 53 16.37 -22.59 -0.81
N GLU A 54 16.21 -23.74 -1.47
CA GLU A 54 15.62 -23.82 -2.81
C GLU A 54 14.19 -23.30 -2.82
N SER A 55 13.36 -23.69 -1.86
CA SER A 55 11.98 -23.19 -1.72
C SER A 55 11.95 -21.66 -1.55
N ILE A 56 12.80 -21.12 -0.67
CA ILE A 56 12.89 -19.66 -0.44
C ILE A 56 13.31 -18.95 -1.73
N ASN A 57 14.23 -19.52 -2.50
CA ASN A 57 14.70 -18.91 -3.73
C ASN A 57 13.61 -18.90 -4.81
N VAL A 58 12.85 -19.99 -4.94
CA VAL A 58 11.67 -20.06 -5.82
C VAL A 58 10.62 -19.03 -5.42
N ASP A 59 10.29 -18.94 -4.13
CA ASP A 59 9.31 -17.96 -3.63
C ASP A 59 9.79 -16.51 -3.84
N THR A 60 11.09 -16.27 -3.67
CA THR A 60 11.70 -14.96 -3.91
C THR A 60 11.62 -14.58 -5.38
N SER A 61 11.98 -15.49 -6.29
CA SER A 61 11.83 -15.27 -7.74
C SER A 61 10.38 -15.02 -8.12
N LEU A 62 9.42 -15.80 -7.60
CA LEU A 62 8.00 -15.56 -7.84
C LEU A 62 7.57 -14.16 -7.37
N CYS A 63 8.03 -13.75 -6.18
CA CYS A 63 7.70 -12.44 -5.62
C CYS A 63 8.25 -11.29 -6.48
N VAL A 64 9.54 -11.37 -6.83
CA VAL A 64 10.26 -10.32 -7.53
C VAL A 64 9.87 -10.25 -9.01
N ASP A 65 9.76 -11.39 -9.67
CA ASP A 65 9.60 -11.44 -11.13
C ASP A 65 8.14 -11.34 -11.57
N SER A 66 7.18 -11.67 -10.69
CA SER A 66 5.75 -11.71 -11.03
C SER A 66 4.90 -10.83 -10.13
N LEU A 67 4.89 -11.10 -8.81
CA LEU A 67 3.94 -10.45 -7.90
C LEU A 67 4.19 -8.95 -7.80
N LEU A 68 5.44 -8.52 -7.62
CA LEU A 68 5.77 -7.12 -7.43
C LEU A 68 5.49 -6.28 -8.70
N PRO A 69 5.88 -6.71 -9.92
CA PRO A 69 5.46 -6.06 -11.16
C PRO A 69 3.94 -5.94 -11.32
N HIS A 70 3.20 -7.00 -10.97
CA HIS A 70 1.73 -6.98 -11.03
C HIS A 70 1.13 -5.97 -10.05
N ILE A 71 1.63 -5.92 -8.81
CA ILE A 71 1.19 -4.94 -7.81
C ILE A 71 1.46 -3.51 -8.30
N VAL A 72 2.64 -3.25 -8.86
CA VAL A 72 3.00 -1.94 -9.42
C VAL A 72 2.09 -1.57 -10.60
N ALA A 73 1.79 -2.52 -11.49
CA ALA A 73 0.89 -2.31 -12.61
C ALA A 73 -0.52 -1.94 -12.13
N HIS A 74 -1.07 -2.68 -11.17
CA HIS A 74 -2.37 -2.38 -10.57
C HIS A 74 -2.36 -1.03 -9.83
N PHE A 75 -1.31 -0.71 -9.09
CA PHE A 75 -1.16 0.58 -8.44
C PHE A 75 -1.19 1.73 -9.45
N ASN A 76 -0.48 1.60 -10.58
CA ASN A 76 -0.49 2.61 -11.65
C ASN A 76 -1.88 2.75 -12.29
N GLN A 77 -2.59 1.65 -12.48
CA GLN A 77 -3.97 1.68 -12.97
C GLN A 77 -4.90 2.43 -12.00
N VAL A 78 -4.81 2.12 -10.70
CA VAL A 78 -5.58 2.79 -9.65
C VAL A 78 -5.24 4.28 -9.59
N LYS A 79 -3.96 4.63 -9.68
CA LYS A 79 -3.49 6.03 -9.72
C LYS A 79 -4.06 6.79 -10.93
N LYS A 80 -4.16 6.13 -12.10
CA LYS A 80 -4.81 6.72 -13.28
C LYS A 80 -6.28 7.00 -13.04
N THR A 81 -7.00 6.07 -12.40
CA THR A 81 -8.41 6.28 -12.02
C THR A 81 -8.57 7.45 -11.05
N PHE A 82 -7.73 7.57 -10.03
CA PHE A 82 -7.78 8.73 -9.13
C PHE A 82 -7.55 10.05 -9.86
N ARG A 83 -6.58 10.12 -10.78
CA ARG A 83 -6.40 11.31 -11.63
C ARG A 83 -7.63 11.66 -12.46
N GLN A 84 -8.40 10.67 -12.91
CA GLN A 84 -9.66 10.91 -13.63
C GLN A 84 -10.74 11.46 -12.69
N ILE A 85 -10.79 10.96 -11.46
CA ILE A 85 -11.70 11.47 -10.42
C ILE A 85 -11.35 12.94 -10.09
N ASP A 86 -10.08 13.27 -9.89
CA ASP A 86 -9.63 14.64 -9.60
C ASP A 86 -9.99 15.60 -10.76
N LYS A 87 -9.83 15.15 -12.01
CA LYS A 87 -10.25 15.91 -13.20
C LYS A 87 -11.76 16.17 -13.20
N LEU A 88 -12.55 15.14 -12.90
CA LEU A 88 -14.00 15.27 -12.80
C LEU A 88 -14.41 16.25 -11.71
N GLU A 89 -13.77 16.18 -10.53
CA GLU A 89 -14.04 17.10 -9.43
C GLU A 89 -13.72 18.56 -9.82
N SER A 90 -12.59 18.80 -10.48
CA SER A 90 -12.22 20.13 -10.99
C SER A 90 -13.22 20.64 -12.03
N ALA A 91 -13.69 19.76 -12.92
CA ALA A 91 -14.71 20.10 -13.90
C ALA A 91 -16.02 20.51 -13.22
N VAL A 92 -16.49 19.74 -12.24
CA VAL A 92 -17.71 20.06 -11.47
C VAL A 92 -17.59 21.41 -10.78
N LYS A 93 -16.45 21.70 -10.13
CA LYS A 93 -16.21 23.01 -9.50
C LYS A 93 -16.25 24.18 -10.51
N LYS A 94 -15.72 23.99 -11.72
CA LYS A 94 -15.80 25.01 -12.79
C LYS A 94 -17.24 25.25 -13.26
N VAL A 95 -18.02 24.17 -13.39
CA VAL A 95 -19.45 24.25 -13.74
C VAL A 95 -20.22 25.00 -12.65
N GLU A 96 -20.04 24.60 -11.39
CA GLU A 96 -20.67 25.24 -10.22
C GLU A 96 -20.41 26.74 -10.20
N LYS A 97 -19.15 27.17 -10.35
CA LYS A 97 -18.78 28.60 -10.39
C LYS A 97 -19.49 29.35 -11.51
N SER A 98 -19.62 28.75 -12.68
CA SER A 98 -20.24 29.38 -13.85
C SER A 98 -21.76 29.48 -13.69
N VAL A 99 -22.39 28.43 -13.16
CA VAL A 99 -23.83 28.43 -12.85
C VAL A 99 -24.15 29.46 -11.77
N SER A 100 -23.37 29.50 -10.68
CA SER A 100 -23.54 30.50 -9.62
C SER A 100 -23.38 31.93 -10.17
N SER A 101 -22.41 32.18 -11.05
CA SER A 101 -22.26 33.49 -11.70
C SER A 101 -23.49 33.84 -12.56
N MET A 102 -24.00 32.87 -13.33
CA MET A 102 -25.21 33.06 -14.14
C MET A 102 -26.45 33.34 -13.27
N GLU A 103 -26.62 32.62 -12.17
CA GLU A 103 -27.71 32.84 -11.19
C GLU A 103 -27.63 34.24 -10.57
N THR A 104 -26.44 34.74 -10.25
CA THR A 104 -26.27 36.08 -9.68
C THR A 104 -26.67 37.19 -10.65
N GLU A 105 -26.29 37.08 -11.92
CA GLU A 105 -26.69 38.03 -12.96
C GLU A 105 -28.20 37.96 -13.26
N LEU A 106 -28.76 36.74 -13.29
CA LEU A 106 -30.20 36.54 -13.47
C LEU A 106 -31.00 37.15 -12.31
N ASN A 107 -30.59 36.91 -11.07
CA ASN A 107 -31.24 37.48 -9.89
C ASN A 107 -31.15 39.02 -9.89
N THR A 108 -30.03 39.59 -10.36
CA THR A 108 -29.86 41.04 -10.51
C THR A 108 -30.81 41.61 -11.57
N ALA A 109 -30.95 40.94 -12.71
CA ALA A 109 -31.88 41.33 -13.78
C ALA A 109 -33.34 41.20 -13.34
N GLU A 110 -33.71 40.14 -12.62
CA GLU A 110 -35.05 39.91 -12.09
C GLU A 110 -35.42 40.99 -11.05
N THR A 111 -34.53 41.28 -10.09
CA THR A 111 -34.71 42.34 -9.10
C THR A 111 -34.91 43.72 -9.77
N TYR A 112 -34.16 44.00 -10.83
CA TYR A 112 -34.33 45.24 -11.61
C TYR A 112 -35.72 45.30 -12.27
N LEU A 113 -36.15 44.21 -12.90
CA LEU A 113 -37.43 44.15 -13.61
C LEU A 113 -38.64 44.21 -12.66
N GLU A 114 -38.55 43.55 -11.49
CA GLU A 114 -39.54 43.69 -10.42
C GLU A 114 -39.64 45.14 -9.94
N SER A 115 -38.50 45.82 -9.78
CA SER A 115 -38.45 47.24 -9.42
C SER A 115 -39.09 48.13 -10.50
N GLU A 116 -38.88 47.85 -11.78
CA GLU A 116 -39.46 48.64 -12.88
C GLU A 116 -40.99 48.43 -13.00
N SER A 117 -41.46 47.22 -12.71
CA SER A 117 -42.89 46.87 -12.76
C SER A 117 -43.70 47.58 -11.66
N VAL A 118 -43.13 47.84 -10.48
CA VAL A 118 -43.79 48.65 -9.43
C VAL A 118 -43.86 50.15 -9.76
N PHE A 119 -43.02 50.68 -10.67
CA PHE A 119 -43.12 52.08 -11.09
C PHE A 119 -44.22 52.37 -12.12
N LYS A 120 -44.76 51.35 -12.82
CA LYS A 120 -45.87 51.55 -13.76
C LYS A 120 -47.21 51.84 -13.08
N THR A 121 -47.34 51.56 -11.78
CA THR A 121 -48.58 51.76 -11.03
C THR A 121 -48.66 53.14 -10.34
N VAL A 122 -47.59 53.95 -10.37
CA VAL A 122 -47.50 55.22 -9.60
C VAL A 122 -47.49 56.48 -10.50
N PHE A 123 -47.75 56.37 -11.81
CA PHE A 123 -47.93 57.55 -12.66
C PHE A 123 -49.36 58.11 -12.57
N LYS A 124 -49.59 58.88 -11.49
CA LYS A 124 -50.59 59.96 -11.48
C LYS A 124 -50.18 61.04 -12.49
N PRO A 125 -51.10 61.62 -13.28
CA PRO A 125 -50.77 62.77 -14.10
C PRO A 125 -50.61 63.99 -13.17
N PHE A 126 -49.79 64.95 -13.59
CA PHE A 126 -49.36 66.15 -12.86
C PHE A 126 -48.16 65.94 -11.91
N LEU A 127 -46.96 66.27 -12.39
CA LEU A 127 -46.15 67.41 -11.88
C LEU A 127 -44.75 67.44 -12.55
N LYS A 128 -44.43 68.62 -13.11
CA LYS A 128 -43.14 69.30 -13.42
C LYS A 128 -41.85 68.50 -13.76
N PRO A 129 -41.01 69.02 -14.68
CA PRO A 129 -39.75 68.37 -15.05
C PRO A 129 -38.68 68.63 -13.98
N SER A 130 -38.35 67.63 -13.18
CA SER A 130 -37.03 67.52 -12.56
C SER A 130 -36.36 66.29 -13.14
N ASN A 131 -35.17 66.45 -13.73
CA ASN A 131 -34.38 65.37 -14.32
C ASN A 131 -34.37 64.13 -13.42
N PRO A 132 -35.07 63.05 -13.77
CA PRO A 132 -34.85 61.79 -13.10
C PRO A 132 -33.51 61.27 -13.61
N THR A 133 -32.55 61.08 -12.71
CA THR A 133 -31.47 60.14 -13.01
C THR A 133 -32.15 58.78 -13.12
N SER A 134 -32.51 58.43 -14.36
CA SER A 134 -33.03 57.11 -14.70
C SER A 134 -32.07 56.08 -14.10
N PRO A 135 -32.58 55.04 -13.43
CA PRO A 135 -31.73 53.89 -13.18
C PRO A 135 -31.20 53.44 -14.54
N VAL A 136 -29.87 53.35 -14.66
CA VAL A 136 -29.23 52.93 -15.91
C VAL A 136 -29.63 51.46 -16.10
N PRO A 137 -30.28 51.10 -17.21
CA PRO A 137 -30.63 49.71 -17.44
C PRO A 137 -29.37 48.85 -17.37
N PRO A 138 -29.40 47.69 -16.69
CA PRO A 138 -28.25 46.81 -16.63
C PRO A 138 -27.86 46.44 -18.07
N VAL A 139 -26.69 46.90 -18.49
CA VAL A 139 -26.13 46.59 -19.81
C VAL A 139 -25.73 45.13 -19.79
N TYR A 140 -26.47 44.30 -20.54
CA TYR A 140 -26.17 42.87 -20.66
C TYR A 140 -24.72 42.68 -21.09
N LYS A 141 -23.98 41.96 -20.25
CA LYS A 141 -22.67 41.40 -20.60
C LYS A 141 -22.83 39.89 -20.60
N PRO A 142 -22.45 39.19 -21.69
CA PRO A 142 -22.47 37.73 -21.70
C PRO A 142 -21.65 37.20 -20.52
N VAL A 143 -22.27 36.34 -19.71
CA VAL A 143 -21.55 35.63 -18.65
C VAL A 143 -20.60 34.65 -19.33
N ASP A 144 -19.32 34.72 -18.98
CA ASP A 144 -18.32 33.79 -19.49
C ASP A 144 -18.56 32.41 -18.87
N ILE A 145 -19.26 31.56 -19.63
CA ILE A 145 -19.56 30.19 -19.23
C ILE A 145 -18.40 29.27 -19.63
N PHE A 146 -18.11 28.29 -18.77
CA PHE A 146 -17.10 27.28 -19.05
C PHE A 146 -17.34 26.60 -20.41
N LYS A 147 -16.25 26.38 -21.15
CA LYS A 147 -16.29 25.59 -22.40
C LYS A 147 -15.99 24.15 -22.10
N THR A 148 -16.83 23.23 -22.56
CA THR A 148 -16.66 21.78 -22.36
C THR A 148 -15.33 21.25 -22.91
N GLU A 149 -14.87 21.84 -24.01
CA GLU A 149 -13.57 21.57 -24.64
C GLU A 149 -12.37 21.93 -23.75
N THR A 150 -12.52 22.84 -22.77
CA THR A 150 -11.46 23.22 -21.82
C THR A 150 -11.46 22.42 -20.51
N LEU A 151 -12.49 21.59 -20.27
CA LEU A 151 -12.62 20.79 -19.04
C LEU A 151 -11.70 19.57 -19.05
N TRP A 152 -11.35 19.07 -20.24
CA TRP A 152 -10.65 17.80 -20.42
C TRP A 152 -9.27 17.95 -21.06
N VAL A 153 -8.80 19.18 -21.25
CA VAL A 153 -7.46 19.44 -21.78
C VAL A 153 -6.45 18.81 -20.82
N GLU A 154 -5.66 17.86 -21.32
CA GLU A 154 -4.55 17.31 -20.56
C GLU A 154 -3.53 18.43 -20.33
N ASP A 155 -3.27 18.77 -19.06
CA ASP A 155 -2.01 19.39 -18.70
C ASP A 155 -0.89 18.40 -19.10
N SER A 156 -0.40 18.55 -20.32
CA SER A 156 0.73 17.81 -20.90
C SER A 156 2.07 18.21 -20.25
N SER A 157 2.07 18.51 -18.96
CA SER A 157 3.22 19.09 -18.25
C SER A 157 3.32 18.53 -16.83
N ALA A 158 3.79 17.29 -16.73
CA ALA A 158 4.50 16.77 -15.57
C ALA A 158 5.11 15.41 -15.95
N ASP A 159 6.33 15.47 -16.50
CA ASP A 159 7.34 14.42 -16.27
C ASP A 159 7.58 14.26 -14.76
#